data_AF-A0A0S7YL23-F1
#
_entry.id   AF-A0A0S7YL23-F1
#
_cell.length_a   1.000
_cell.length_b   1.000
_cell.length_c   1.000
_cell.angle_alpha   90.00
_cell.angle_beta   90.00
_cell.angle_gamma   90.00
#
_symmetry.space_group_name_H-M   'P 1'
#
loop_
_entity.id
_entity.type
_entity.pdbx_description
1 polymer ?
#
loop_
_entity_poly.entity_id
_entity_poly.type
_entity_poly.pdbx_seq_one_letter_code
_entity_poly.pdbx_strand_id
1 'polypeptide(L)'
;MRTTRTKLSRVALILLLAAGIVAAASGLLEVPIQKVGLGQVSAANDDYLRRSLDKAVTGFLVLSGIKTGLAVIEGSEVGIGFNLELGDIVQSVYDYVDIAWKTALAGGTVILLTRLALKAVGLVDHWCLAFALLAVSMMLMARWFLSERSRLYRILRETTFFTVVFTCVFYLVFPFAIAGAAFLSEKITDPLIAESHRSFENIKDEFTIEQISRRLFPEEVKKDEGWFSGFDVKKKLEKTGEHVKKQTEYFKEKSKSIAVWTLQLIAGYLFDSIVFPVTFFILLFVVTKAALLYMFEERKQQSLKQDVAALVEGLETSLRQKEGRRPLRLKMLRRFRRLRR
;
A
#
# COMPACT_ATOMS: atom_id res chain seq x y z
N MET A 1 -14.42 -26.62 47.78
CA MET A 1 -13.64 -27.09 46.61
C MET A 1 -13.74 -26.22 45.35
N ARG A 2 -14.87 -25.55 45.03
CA ARG A 2 -14.95 -24.64 43.85
C ARG A 2 -14.10 -23.36 43.98
N THR A 3 -13.91 -22.83 45.19
CA THR A 3 -13.18 -21.58 45.45
C THR A 3 -11.66 -21.72 45.41
N THR A 4 -11.11 -22.91 45.70
CA THR A 4 -9.66 -23.18 45.59
C THR A 4 -9.24 -23.42 44.14
N ARG A 5 -10.09 -24.09 43.34
CA ARG A 5 -9.84 -24.31 41.90
C ARG A 5 -9.77 -23.01 41.09
N THR A 6 -10.62 -22.02 41.41
CA THR A 6 -10.61 -20.70 40.75
C THR A 6 -9.45 -19.82 41.19
N LYS A 7 -8.94 -19.97 42.41
CA LYS A 7 -7.70 -19.30 42.84
C LYS A 7 -6.48 -19.90 42.16
N LEU A 8 -6.39 -21.23 42.08
CA LEU A 8 -5.28 -21.92 41.42
C LEU A 8 -5.22 -21.59 39.92
N SER A 9 -6.36 -21.56 39.23
CA SER A 9 -6.42 -21.20 37.81
C SER A 9 -6.00 -19.74 37.54
N ARG A 10 -6.31 -18.81 38.46
CA ARG A 10 -5.91 -17.41 38.35
C ARG A 10 -4.40 -17.24 38.53
N VAL A 11 -3.82 -17.93 39.52
CA VAL A 11 -2.36 -17.91 39.74
C VAL A 11 -1.61 -18.52 38.55
N ALA A 12 -2.09 -19.65 38.03
CA ALA A 12 -1.54 -20.26 36.83
C ALA A 12 -1.59 -19.31 35.61
N LEU A 13 -2.70 -18.59 35.43
CA LEU A 13 -2.85 -17.63 34.34
C LEU A 13 -1.94 -16.39 34.49
N ILE A 14 -1.75 -15.88 35.71
CA ILE A 14 -0.77 -14.80 35.97
C ILE A 14 0.64 -15.28 35.64
N LEU A 15 1.04 -16.47 36.11
CA LEU A 15 2.37 -17.01 35.85
C LEU A 15 2.60 -17.23 34.35
N LEU A 16 1.57 -17.68 33.62
CA LEU A 16 1.63 -17.87 32.17
C LEU A 16 1.74 -16.53 31.43
N LEU A 17 1.00 -15.49 31.84
CA LEU A 17 1.12 -14.15 31.28
C LEU A 17 2.48 -13.51 31.60
N ALA A 18 2.99 -13.67 32.82
CA ALA A 18 4.30 -13.17 33.22
C ALA A 18 5.41 -13.86 32.41
N ALA A 19 5.34 -15.19 32.28
CA ALA A 19 6.24 -15.95 31.41
C ALA A 19 6.14 -15.49 29.95
N GLY A 20 4.93 -15.24 29.45
CA GLY A 20 4.69 -14.72 28.10
C GLY A 20 5.26 -13.32 27.87
N ILE A 21 5.14 -12.40 28.85
CA ILE A 21 5.72 -11.05 28.77
C ILE A 21 7.24 -11.12 28.76
N VAL A 22 7.85 -11.94 29.64
CA VAL A 22 9.31 -12.13 29.68
C VAL A 22 9.80 -12.77 28.38
N ALA A 23 9.09 -13.77 27.86
CA ALA A 23 9.41 -14.41 26.59
C ALA A 23 9.23 -13.47 25.39
N ALA A 24 8.29 -12.52 25.44
CA ALA A 24 8.13 -11.48 24.42
C ALA A 24 9.28 -10.46 24.49
N ALA A 25 9.57 -9.94 25.68
CA ALA A 25 10.61 -8.93 25.90
C ALA A 25 12.03 -9.46 25.60
N SER A 26 12.25 -10.76 25.75
CA SER A 26 13.52 -11.43 25.41
C SER A 26 13.62 -11.89 23.95
N GLY A 27 12.59 -11.69 23.13
CA GLY A 27 12.56 -12.13 21.73
C GLY A 27 12.38 -13.64 21.55
N LEU A 28 12.28 -14.43 22.62
CA LEU A 28 12.09 -15.89 22.54
C LEU A 28 10.78 -16.28 21.85
N LEU A 29 9.74 -15.44 21.95
CA LEU A 29 8.47 -15.62 21.23
C LEU A 29 8.58 -15.37 19.72
N GLU A 30 9.61 -14.69 19.23
CA GLU A 30 9.78 -14.49 17.78
C GLU A 30 10.10 -15.80 17.06
N VAL A 31 10.86 -16.71 17.69
CA VAL A 31 11.26 -17.99 17.07
C VAL A 31 10.07 -18.86 16.64
N PRO A 32 9.07 -19.16 17.50
CA PRO A 32 7.89 -19.90 17.06
C PRO A 32 7.02 -19.10 16.08
N ILE A 33 6.89 -17.78 16.27
CA ILE A 33 6.11 -16.91 15.39
C ILE A 33 6.69 -16.91 13.96
N GLN A 34 8.02 -16.81 13.82
CA GLN A 34 8.70 -16.89 12.53
C GLN A 34 8.47 -18.24 11.85
N LYS A 35 8.48 -19.34 12.62
CA LYS A 35 8.22 -20.70 12.12
C LYS A 35 6.78 -20.93 11.65
N VAL A 36 5.81 -20.18 12.18
CA VAL A 36 4.39 -20.26 11.76
C VAL A 36 4.17 -19.64 10.37
N GLY A 37 5.19 -19.01 9.78
CA GLY A 37 5.18 -18.52 8.39
C GLY A 37 5.40 -17.02 8.27
N LEU A 38 5.35 -16.27 9.37
CA LEU A 38 5.67 -14.83 9.37
C LEU A 38 7.12 -14.55 8.94
N GLY A 39 8.05 -15.49 9.20
CA GLY A 39 9.41 -15.40 8.68
C GLY A 39 9.48 -15.51 7.15
N GLN A 40 8.64 -16.37 6.56
CA GLN A 40 8.57 -16.50 5.09
C GLN A 40 7.95 -15.26 4.46
N VAL A 41 6.90 -14.69 5.06
CA VAL A 41 6.29 -13.44 4.60
C VAL A 41 7.29 -12.28 4.68
N SER A 42 8.03 -12.17 5.79
CA SER A 42 9.04 -11.12 5.95
C SER A 42 10.19 -11.26 4.93
N ALA A 43 10.66 -12.49 4.70
CA ALA A 43 11.68 -12.77 3.68
C ALA A 43 11.18 -12.46 2.26
N ALA A 44 9.95 -12.86 1.92
CA ALA A 44 9.33 -12.55 0.64
C ALA A 44 9.16 -11.04 0.43
N ASN A 45 8.78 -10.31 1.48
CA ASN A 45 8.66 -8.85 1.44
C ASN A 45 10.01 -8.16 1.23
N ASP A 46 11.08 -8.58 1.91
CA ASP A 46 12.41 -7.98 1.71
C ASP A 46 12.96 -8.28 0.32
N ASP A 47 12.74 -9.50 -0.20
CA ASP A 47 13.13 -9.87 -1.56
C ASP A 47 12.36 -9.08 -2.62
N TYR A 48 11.03 -8.95 -2.48
CA TYR A 48 10.21 -8.10 -3.34
C TYR A 48 10.71 -6.65 -3.34
N LEU A 49 10.82 -6.02 -2.17
CA LEU A 49 11.24 -4.62 -2.07
C LEU A 49 12.65 -4.40 -2.60
N ARG A 50 13.56 -5.37 -2.43
CA ARG A 50 14.91 -5.31 -2.98
C ARG A 50 14.88 -5.40 -4.51
N ARG A 51 14.17 -6.37 -5.08
CA ARG A 51 14.05 -6.52 -6.55
C ARG A 51 13.40 -5.29 -7.19
N SER A 52 12.34 -4.75 -6.58
CA SER A 52 11.68 -3.54 -7.07
C SER A 52 12.58 -2.32 -6.99
N LEU A 53 13.41 -2.21 -5.95
CA LEU A 53 14.44 -1.17 -5.85
C LEU A 53 15.53 -1.33 -6.91
N ASP A 54 16.06 -2.55 -7.12
CA ASP A 54 17.08 -2.83 -8.13
C ASP A 54 16.55 -2.51 -9.54
N LYS A 55 15.29 -2.84 -9.82
CA LYS A 55 14.59 -2.41 -11.05
C LYS A 55 14.55 -0.89 -11.16
N ALA A 56 14.09 -0.18 -10.12
CA ALA A 56 14.02 1.29 -10.10
C ALA A 56 15.37 1.96 -10.37
N VAL A 57 16.44 1.47 -9.73
CA VAL A 57 17.80 1.98 -9.95
C VAL A 57 18.27 1.70 -11.37
N THR A 58 18.03 0.49 -11.89
CA THR A 58 18.39 0.14 -13.28
C THR A 58 17.65 1.02 -14.29
N GLY A 59 16.33 1.18 -14.14
CA GLY A 59 15.51 2.05 -14.98
C GLY A 59 15.97 3.51 -14.91
N PHE A 60 16.28 4.00 -13.71
CA PHE A 60 16.85 5.33 -13.52
C PHE A 60 18.18 5.52 -14.27
N LEU A 61 19.08 4.54 -14.24
CA LEU A 61 20.37 4.60 -14.96
C LEU A 61 20.18 4.58 -16.48
N VAL A 62 19.27 3.75 -16.99
CA VAL A 62 18.94 3.71 -18.42
C VAL A 62 18.37 5.06 -18.88
N LEU A 63 17.37 5.59 -18.16
CA LEU A 63 16.75 6.87 -18.47
C LEU A 63 17.75 8.03 -18.34
N SER A 64 18.68 7.98 -17.38
CA SER A 64 19.76 8.97 -17.27
C SER A 64 20.66 8.96 -18.52
N GLY A 65 21.00 7.77 -19.02
CA GLY A 65 21.78 7.63 -20.25
C GLY A 65 21.07 8.22 -21.48
N ILE A 66 19.77 7.91 -21.64
CA ILE A 66 18.95 8.47 -22.73
C ILE A 66 18.86 9.99 -22.60
N LYS A 67 18.58 10.50 -21.40
CA LYS A 67 18.49 11.93 -21.11
C LYS A 67 19.78 12.67 -21.46
N THR A 68 20.94 12.14 -21.08
CA THR A 68 22.24 12.71 -21.45
C THR A 68 22.46 12.67 -22.97
N GLY A 69 22.10 11.58 -23.65
CA GLY A 69 22.20 11.48 -25.11
C GLY A 69 21.35 12.54 -25.83
N LEU A 70 20.10 12.70 -25.41
CA LEU A 70 19.16 13.69 -25.95
C LEU A 70 19.64 15.13 -25.72
N ALA A 71 20.16 15.44 -24.52
CA ALA A 71 20.69 16.77 -24.21
C ALA A 71 21.92 17.14 -25.07
N VAL A 72 22.78 16.17 -25.40
CA VAL A 72 23.91 16.41 -26.30
C VAL A 72 23.44 16.70 -27.72
N ILE A 73 22.39 16.02 -28.19
CA ILE A 73 21.81 16.25 -29.53
C ILE A 73 21.19 17.65 -29.61
N GLU A 74 20.41 18.03 -28.60
CA GLU A 74 19.81 19.37 -28.48
C GLU A 74 20.88 20.48 -28.45
N GLY A 75 21.98 20.25 -27.73
CA GLY A 75 23.07 21.23 -27.58
C GLY A 75 24.10 21.25 -28.71
N SER A 76 24.08 20.30 -29.65
CA SER A 76 25.08 20.20 -30.70
C SER A 76 24.81 21.16 -31.86
N GLU A 77 25.85 21.90 -32.29
CA GLU A 77 25.84 22.83 -33.44
C GLU A 77 25.63 22.16 -34.82
N VAL A 78 25.05 20.95 -34.88
CA VAL A 78 24.34 20.42 -36.08
C VAL A 78 23.21 21.37 -36.52
N GLY A 79 23.00 22.40 -35.72
CA GLY A 79 22.01 23.41 -35.84
C GLY A 79 22.22 24.68 -36.66
N ILE A 80 23.24 24.77 -37.49
CA ILE A 80 23.45 26.01 -38.28
C ILE A 80 22.82 25.95 -39.69
N GLY A 81 22.11 24.85 -40.05
CA GLY A 81 21.50 24.76 -41.40
C GLY A 81 20.28 23.86 -41.61
N PHE A 82 19.97 22.93 -40.69
CA PHE A 82 18.85 21.98 -40.83
C PHE A 82 17.86 22.03 -39.62
N ASN A 83 17.83 23.14 -38.87
CA ASN A 83 17.83 23.09 -37.40
C ASN A 83 16.56 23.41 -36.58
N LEU A 84 15.41 23.79 -37.14
CA LEU A 84 14.27 24.08 -36.23
C LEU A 84 13.43 22.84 -35.91
N GLU A 85 13.19 21.95 -36.86
CA GLU A 85 12.22 20.87 -36.66
C GLU A 85 12.76 19.66 -35.88
N LEU A 86 14.05 19.32 -36.01
CA LEU A 86 14.61 18.17 -35.29
C LEU A 86 14.79 18.47 -33.80
N GLY A 87 15.19 19.70 -33.46
CA GLY A 87 15.34 20.17 -32.08
C GLY A 87 14.02 20.11 -31.32
N ASP A 88 12.94 20.63 -31.92
CA ASP A 88 11.59 20.61 -31.31
C ASP A 88 11.10 19.19 -31.01
N ILE A 89 11.40 18.22 -31.88
CA ILE A 89 11.02 16.81 -31.67
C ILE A 89 11.88 16.16 -30.59
N VAL A 90 13.20 16.36 -30.62
CA VAL A 90 14.12 15.83 -29.59
C VAL A 90 13.76 16.39 -28.22
N GLN A 91 13.41 17.67 -28.11
CA GLN A 91 12.95 18.31 -26.89
C GLN A 91 11.69 17.64 -26.33
N SER A 92 10.70 17.33 -27.18
CA SER A 92 9.50 16.62 -26.74
C SER A 92 9.80 15.23 -26.16
N VAL A 93 10.77 14.52 -26.73
CA VAL A 93 11.22 13.21 -26.22
C VAL A 93 11.99 13.37 -24.91
N TYR A 94 12.85 14.39 -24.82
CA TYR A 94 13.60 14.71 -23.61
C TYR A 94 12.67 14.96 -22.43
N ASP A 95 11.59 15.71 -22.62
CA ASP A 95 10.60 15.97 -21.57
C ASP A 95 9.93 14.68 -21.06
N TYR A 96 9.55 13.76 -21.95
CA TYR A 96 8.98 12.47 -21.53
C TYR A 96 9.98 11.61 -20.76
N VAL A 97 11.24 11.59 -21.21
CA VAL A 97 12.31 10.85 -20.53
C VAL A 97 12.62 11.48 -19.18
N ASP A 98 12.60 12.81 -19.06
CA ASP A 98 12.82 13.53 -17.80
C ASP A 98 11.71 13.23 -16.77
N ILE A 99 10.45 13.19 -17.20
CA ILE A 99 9.33 12.81 -16.34
C ILE A 99 9.46 11.35 -15.88
N ALA A 100 9.79 10.43 -16.80
CA ALA A 100 10.04 9.03 -16.45
C ALA A 100 11.20 8.90 -15.45
N TRP A 101 12.28 9.65 -15.66
CA TRP A 101 13.48 9.67 -14.82
C TRP A 101 13.17 10.14 -13.40
N LYS A 102 12.44 11.26 -13.24
CA LYS A 102 11.98 11.76 -11.94
C LYS A 102 11.07 10.75 -11.25
N THR A 103 10.19 10.10 -12.00
CA THR A 103 9.24 9.12 -11.46
C THR A 103 9.94 7.84 -11.00
N ALA A 104 10.89 7.31 -11.77
CA ALA A 104 11.69 6.15 -11.37
C ALA A 104 12.46 6.43 -10.07
N LEU A 105 13.06 7.63 -9.95
CA LEU A 105 13.76 8.05 -8.74
C LEU A 105 12.82 8.16 -7.53
N ALA A 106 11.66 8.80 -7.72
CA ALA A 106 10.66 8.95 -6.67
C ALA A 106 10.09 7.60 -6.22
N GLY A 107 9.70 6.73 -7.15
CA GLY A 107 9.23 5.37 -6.87
C GLY A 107 10.27 4.54 -6.14
N GLY A 108 11.51 4.53 -6.62
CA GLY A 108 12.63 3.86 -5.95
C GLY A 108 12.87 4.37 -4.53
N THR A 109 12.77 5.68 -4.31
CA THR A 109 12.88 6.29 -2.98
C THR A 109 11.76 5.84 -2.04
N VAL A 110 10.51 5.81 -2.53
CA VAL A 110 9.36 5.32 -1.73
C VAL A 110 9.53 3.84 -1.40
N ILE A 111 9.98 3.00 -2.34
CA ILE A 111 10.26 1.58 -2.10
C ILE A 111 11.35 1.43 -1.02
N LEU A 112 12.43 2.21 -1.10
CA LEU A 112 13.48 2.20 -0.09
C LEU A 112 12.97 2.62 1.29
N LEU A 113 12.14 3.68 1.36
CA LEU A 113 11.52 4.13 2.61
C LEU A 113 10.60 3.05 3.19
N THR A 114 9.80 2.38 2.37
CA THR A 114 8.95 1.25 2.78
C THR A 114 9.78 0.10 3.34
N ARG A 115 10.92 -0.22 2.70
CA ARG A 115 11.85 -1.25 3.19
C ARG A 115 12.46 -0.89 4.54
N LEU A 116 12.89 0.35 4.70
CA LEU A 116 13.43 0.85 5.98
C LEU A 116 12.35 0.85 7.07
N ALA A 117 11.11 1.22 6.73
CA ALA A 117 9.98 1.15 7.64
C ALA A 117 9.72 -0.31 8.08
N LEU A 118 9.69 -1.28 7.16
CA LEU A 118 9.50 -2.70 7.50
C LEU A 118 10.60 -3.24 8.40
N LYS A 119 11.87 -2.85 8.15
CA LYS A 119 12.99 -3.20 9.03
C LYS A 119 12.87 -2.56 10.41
N ALA A 120 12.49 -1.28 10.48
CA ALA A 120 12.27 -0.60 11.74
C ALA A 120 11.15 -1.26 12.56
N VAL A 121 10.06 -1.66 11.90
CA VAL A 121 8.98 -2.42 12.53
C VAL A 121 9.50 -3.74 13.09
N GLY A 122 10.26 -4.50 12.31
CA GLY A 122 10.85 -5.77 12.77
C GLY A 122 11.89 -5.63 13.90
N LEU A 123 12.37 -4.42 14.22
CA LEU A 123 13.23 -4.18 15.38
C LEU A 123 12.45 -3.78 16.64
N VAL A 124 11.22 -3.29 16.48
CA VAL A 124 10.37 -2.76 17.57
C VAL A 124 9.21 -3.71 17.90
N ASP A 125 8.99 -4.72 17.06
CA ASP A 125 7.86 -5.63 17.12
C ASP A 125 7.76 -6.40 18.45
N HIS A 126 8.87 -6.89 19.02
CA HIS A 126 8.89 -7.56 20.33
C HIS A 126 8.50 -6.63 21.48
N TRP A 127 8.91 -5.34 21.43
CA TRP A 127 8.49 -4.35 22.41
C TRP A 127 6.99 -4.05 22.31
N CYS A 128 6.46 -3.94 21.08
CA CYS A 128 5.02 -3.78 20.87
C CYS A 128 4.23 -4.97 21.41
N LEU A 129 4.70 -6.20 21.13
CA LEU A 129 4.08 -7.43 21.63
C LEU A 129 4.10 -7.50 23.17
N ALA A 130 5.26 -7.21 23.77
CA ALA A 130 5.40 -7.19 25.22
C ALA A 130 4.47 -6.16 25.87
N PHE A 131 4.37 -4.96 25.29
CA PHE A 131 3.50 -3.90 25.78
C PHE A 131 2.01 -4.27 25.65
N ALA A 132 1.61 -4.92 24.56
CA ALA A 132 0.25 -5.45 24.40
C ALA A 132 -0.09 -6.54 25.43
N LEU A 133 0.81 -7.49 25.64
CA LEU A 133 0.64 -8.54 26.64
C LEU A 133 0.56 -7.97 28.06
N LEU A 134 1.38 -6.96 28.36
CA LEU A 134 1.37 -6.23 29.61
C LEU A 134 0.06 -5.46 29.82
N ALA A 135 -0.46 -4.78 28.79
CA ALA A 135 -1.76 -4.10 28.85
C ALA A 135 -2.91 -5.09 29.08
N VAL A 136 -2.93 -6.22 28.35
CA VAL A 136 -3.92 -7.30 28.54
C VAL A 136 -3.83 -7.88 29.94
N SER A 137 -2.62 -8.12 30.45
CA SER A 137 -2.39 -8.63 31.80
C SER A 137 -2.92 -7.65 32.86
N MET A 138 -2.62 -6.36 32.72
CA MET A 138 -3.17 -5.31 33.60
C MET A 138 -4.69 -5.25 33.54
N MET A 139 -5.31 -5.35 32.37
CA MET A 139 -6.76 -5.38 32.23
C MET A 139 -7.38 -6.60 32.93
N LEU A 140 -6.76 -7.79 32.81
CA LEU A 140 -7.23 -9.02 33.46
C LEU A 140 -7.08 -8.96 34.98
N MET A 141 -5.97 -8.43 35.49
CA MET A 141 -5.78 -8.22 36.93
C MET A 141 -6.76 -7.17 37.45
N ALA A 142 -6.96 -6.06 36.72
CA ALA A 142 -7.92 -5.03 37.08
C ALA A 142 -9.34 -5.59 37.13
N ARG A 143 -9.71 -6.53 36.25
CA ARG A 143 -11.01 -7.21 36.30
C ARG A 143 -11.24 -8.02 37.58
N TRP A 144 -10.18 -8.44 38.27
CA TRP A 144 -10.30 -9.20 39.52
C TRP A 144 -10.38 -8.33 40.76
N PHE A 145 -9.77 -7.15 40.73
CA PHE A 145 -9.73 -6.22 41.87
C PHE A 145 -10.74 -5.07 41.76
N LEU A 146 -11.09 -4.65 40.54
CA LEU A 146 -11.98 -3.53 40.28
C LEU A 146 -13.30 -4.02 39.68
N SER A 147 -14.40 -3.40 40.10
CA SER A 147 -15.71 -3.61 39.50
C SER A 147 -15.74 -3.13 38.05
N GLU A 148 -16.44 -3.87 37.17
CA GLU A 148 -16.57 -3.55 35.74
C GLU A 148 -17.26 -2.18 35.49
N ARG A 149 -17.89 -1.57 36.50
CA ARG A 149 -18.45 -0.21 36.44
C ARG A 149 -17.45 0.92 36.75
N SER A 150 -16.26 0.60 37.26
CA SER A 150 -15.28 1.63 37.62
C SER A 150 -14.75 2.36 36.39
N ARG A 151 -14.57 3.69 36.50
CA ARG A 151 -13.98 4.50 35.42
C ARG A 151 -12.58 3.99 35.03
N LEU A 152 -11.80 3.55 36.01
CA LEU A 152 -10.44 3.03 35.80
C LEU A 152 -10.43 1.76 34.94
N TYR A 153 -11.35 0.81 35.19
CA TYR A 153 -11.47 -0.40 34.35
C TYR A 153 -11.86 -0.05 32.91
N ARG A 154 -12.74 0.94 32.71
CA ARG A 154 -13.12 1.40 31.37
C ARG A 154 -11.92 2.00 30.62
N ILE A 155 -11.15 2.87 31.26
CA ILE A 155 -9.95 3.47 30.69
C ILE A 155 -8.93 2.38 30.35
N LEU A 156 -8.64 1.46 31.28
CA LEU A 156 -7.69 0.35 31.03
C LEU A 156 -8.12 -0.53 29.85
N ARG A 157 -9.42 -0.81 29.70
CA ARG A 157 -9.94 -1.58 28.56
C ARG A 157 -9.79 -0.84 27.24
N GLU A 158 -10.10 0.46 27.21
CA GLU A 158 -9.94 1.30 26.02
C GLU A 158 -8.45 1.41 25.62
N THR A 159 -7.56 1.62 26.60
CA THR A 159 -6.10 1.61 26.38
C THR A 159 -5.61 0.25 25.88
N THR A 160 -6.05 -0.85 26.49
CA THR A 160 -5.67 -2.20 26.07
C THR A 160 -6.14 -2.48 24.65
N PHE A 161 -7.38 -2.12 24.32
CA PHE A 161 -7.90 -2.25 22.97
C PHE A 161 -7.05 -1.48 21.95
N PHE A 162 -6.73 -0.21 22.26
CA PHE A 162 -5.86 0.61 21.42
C PHE A 162 -4.48 -0.04 21.22
N THR A 163 -3.84 -0.50 22.31
CA THR A 163 -2.54 -1.14 22.25
C THR A 163 -2.55 -2.44 21.45
N VAL A 164 -3.59 -3.27 21.60
CA VAL A 164 -3.74 -4.51 20.85
C VAL A 164 -3.95 -4.22 19.36
N VAL A 165 -4.83 -3.28 19.01
CA VAL A 165 -5.03 -2.84 17.62
C VAL A 165 -3.71 -2.33 17.03
N PHE A 166 -3.02 -1.46 17.75
CA PHE A 166 -1.72 -0.91 17.33
C PHE A 166 -0.71 -2.02 17.06
N THR A 167 -0.60 -3.00 17.97
CA THR A 167 0.30 -4.14 17.81
C THR A 167 -0.09 -4.99 16.61
N CYS A 168 -1.38 -5.32 16.42
CA CYS A 168 -1.85 -6.05 15.25
C CYS A 168 -1.57 -5.32 13.94
N VAL A 169 -1.62 -3.98 13.93
CA VAL A 169 -1.28 -3.20 12.74
C VAL A 169 0.18 -3.42 12.34
N PHE A 170 1.11 -3.32 13.29
CA PHE A 170 2.53 -3.53 13.00
C PHE A 170 2.89 -4.97 12.70
N TYR A 171 2.26 -5.91 13.41
CA TYR A 171 2.64 -7.33 13.35
C TYR A 171 1.97 -8.09 12.21
N LEU A 172 0.76 -7.69 11.83
CA LEU A 172 -0.04 -8.37 10.82
C LEU A 172 -0.33 -7.44 9.64
N VAL A 173 -1.02 -6.32 9.88
CA VAL A 173 -1.50 -5.48 8.77
C VAL A 173 -0.36 -5.02 7.88
N PHE A 174 0.75 -4.54 8.46
CA PHE A 174 1.85 -3.97 7.70
C PHE A 174 2.61 -5.02 6.86
N PRO A 175 3.09 -6.15 7.41
CA PRO A 175 3.73 -7.20 6.60
C PRO A 175 2.80 -7.81 5.55
N PHE A 176 1.53 -8.07 5.90
CA PHE A 176 0.58 -8.66 4.95
C PHE A 176 0.13 -7.66 3.87
N ALA A 177 0.13 -6.35 4.15
CA ALA A 177 -0.16 -5.34 3.14
C ALA A 177 0.91 -5.31 2.05
N ILE A 178 2.18 -5.38 2.45
CA ILE A 178 3.31 -5.45 1.51
C ILE A 178 3.30 -6.78 0.75
N ALA A 179 2.99 -7.89 1.41
CA ALA A 179 2.88 -9.19 0.75
C ALA A 179 1.74 -9.22 -0.29
N GLY A 180 0.59 -8.63 0.03
CA GLY A 180 -0.52 -8.47 -0.90
C GLY A 180 -0.14 -7.57 -2.08
N ALA A 181 0.57 -6.48 -1.83
CA ALA A 181 1.09 -5.61 -2.87
C ALA A 181 2.10 -6.34 -3.78
N ALA A 182 3.02 -7.11 -3.22
CA ALA A 182 3.98 -7.91 -3.96
C ALA A 182 3.30 -8.92 -4.89
N PHE A 183 2.28 -9.63 -4.39
CA PHE A 183 1.51 -10.59 -5.19
C PHE A 183 0.78 -9.95 -6.37
N LEU A 184 0.21 -8.76 -6.16
CA LEU A 184 -0.48 -8.05 -7.23
C LEU A 184 0.50 -7.42 -8.22
N SER A 185 1.64 -6.96 -7.71
CA SER A 185 2.71 -6.38 -8.50
C SER A 185 3.28 -7.40 -9.50
N GLU A 186 3.64 -8.59 -9.02
CA GLU A 186 4.19 -9.69 -9.83
C GLU A 186 3.32 -10.04 -11.05
N LYS A 187 1.99 -9.88 -10.92
CA LYS A 187 1.03 -10.25 -11.98
C LYS A 187 0.65 -9.12 -12.92
N ILE A 188 0.72 -7.87 -12.49
CA ILE A 188 0.15 -6.74 -13.22
C ILE A 188 1.21 -5.73 -13.64
N THR A 189 1.96 -5.21 -12.68
CA THR A 189 2.88 -4.07 -12.89
C THR A 189 4.29 -4.52 -13.23
N ASP A 190 4.76 -5.64 -12.70
CA ASP A 190 6.07 -6.21 -13.03
C ASP A 190 6.29 -6.45 -14.54
N PRO A 191 5.37 -7.12 -15.27
CA PRO A 191 5.53 -7.27 -16.71
C PRO A 191 5.53 -5.93 -17.44
N LEU A 192 4.70 -4.98 -16.98
CA LEU A 192 4.58 -3.65 -17.57
C LEU A 192 5.88 -2.83 -17.41
N ILE A 193 6.46 -2.81 -16.20
CA ILE A 193 7.72 -2.11 -15.91
C ILE A 193 8.88 -2.75 -16.70
N ALA A 194 8.93 -4.08 -16.73
CA ALA A 194 9.97 -4.80 -17.46
C ALA A 194 9.92 -4.54 -18.98
N GLU A 195 8.72 -4.50 -19.56
CA GLU A 195 8.51 -4.16 -20.97
C GLU A 195 8.94 -2.71 -21.27
N SER A 196 8.55 -1.75 -20.43
CA SER A 196 9.00 -0.36 -20.55
C SER A 196 10.52 -0.25 -20.45
N HIS A 197 11.17 -0.94 -19.50
CA HIS A 197 12.63 -0.89 -19.33
C HIS A 197 13.37 -1.42 -20.54
N ARG A 198 12.96 -2.59 -21.07
CA ARG A 198 13.54 -3.14 -22.31
C ARG A 198 13.36 -2.19 -23.49
N SER A 199 12.20 -1.54 -23.57
CA SER A 199 11.92 -0.57 -24.63
C SER A 199 12.85 0.65 -24.54
N PHE A 200 13.09 1.15 -23.32
CA PHE A 200 14.07 2.22 -23.08
C PHE A 200 15.52 1.77 -23.33
N GLU A 201 15.90 0.55 -22.99
CA GLU A 201 17.24 0.01 -23.28
C GLU A 201 17.50 -0.06 -24.79
N ASN A 202 16.54 -0.58 -25.57
CA ASN A 202 16.66 -0.61 -27.03
C ASN A 202 16.83 0.80 -27.64
N ILE A 203 16.18 1.79 -27.03
CA ILE A 203 16.25 3.20 -27.45
C ILE A 203 17.59 3.82 -27.09
N LYS A 204 18.15 3.48 -25.93
CA LYS A 204 19.46 3.98 -25.52
C LYS A 204 20.50 3.70 -26.58
N ASP A 205 20.47 2.51 -27.18
CA ASP A 205 21.39 2.14 -28.26
C ASP A 205 21.08 2.92 -29.56
N GLU A 206 19.80 3.08 -29.91
CA GLU A 206 19.37 3.83 -31.10
C GLU A 206 19.69 5.33 -31.04
N PHE A 207 19.69 5.92 -29.84
CA PHE A 207 19.92 7.35 -29.61
C PHE A 207 21.37 7.68 -29.23
N THR A 208 22.31 6.77 -29.50
CA THR A 208 23.75 7.05 -29.38
C THR A 208 24.23 8.02 -30.46
N ILE A 209 25.21 8.85 -30.10
CA ILE A 209 25.81 9.86 -30.98
C ILE A 209 26.35 9.21 -32.27
N GLU A 210 27.02 8.06 -32.19
CA GLU A 210 27.51 7.38 -33.39
C GLU A 210 26.39 6.93 -34.33
N GLN A 211 25.28 6.42 -33.81
CA GLN A 211 24.19 5.92 -34.66
C GLN A 211 23.38 7.05 -35.27
N ILE A 212 23.10 8.11 -34.51
CA ILE A 212 22.41 9.29 -35.02
C ILE A 212 23.30 10.03 -36.02
N SER A 213 24.60 10.20 -35.71
CA SER A 213 25.56 10.79 -36.64
C SER A 213 25.66 9.98 -37.93
N ARG A 214 25.76 8.64 -37.87
CA ARG A 214 25.75 7.78 -39.06
C ARG A 214 24.43 7.83 -39.86
N ARG A 215 23.29 7.98 -39.19
CA ARG A 215 21.97 8.07 -39.85
C ARG A 215 21.71 9.44 -40.47
N LEU A 216 22.19 10.51 -39.84
CA LEU A 216 22.06 11.89 -40.32
C LEU A 216 23.15 12.25 -41.34
N PHE A 217 24.34 11.68 -41.19
CA PHE A 217 25.54 11.92 -42.01
C PHE A 217 26.22 10.57 -42.34
N PRO A 218 25.66 9.76 -43.24
CA PRO A 218 26.38 8.61 -43.77
C PRO A 218 27.71 9.10 -44.38
N GLU A 219 28.83 8.40 -44.10
CA GLU A 219 30.21 8.75 -44.52
C GLU A 219 30.44 8.81 -46.06
N GLU A 220 29.38 8.94 -46.86
CA GLU A 220 29.45 9.14 -48.31
C GLU A 220 29.87 10.56 -48.73
N VAL A 221 30.35 11.40 -47.81
CA VAL A 221 31.10 12.61 -48.17
C VAL A 221 32.56 12.22 -48.46
N LYS A 222 32.76 11.33 -49.43
CA LYS A 222 34.05 11.21 -50.08
C LYS A 222 34.33 12.53 -50.80
N LYS A 223 35.52 13.05 -50.55
CA LYS A 223 36.15 14.19 -51.20
C LYS A 223 35.99 14.11 -52.73
N ASP A 224 35.01 14.80 -53.27
CA ASP A 224 35.02 15.18 -54.69
C ASP A 224 35.55 16.62 -54.77
N GLU A 225 36.87 16.71 -54.92
CA GLU A 225 37.55 17.91 -55.39
C GLU A 225 37.11 18.17 -56.84
N GLY A 226 36.15 19.08 -57.05
CA GLY A 226 35.70 19.46 -58.39
C GLY A 226 34.92 20.77 -58.41
N TRP A 227 35.40 21.73 -59.21
CA TRP A 227 34.90 23.10 -59.39
C TRP A 227 33.39 23.22 -59.75
N PHE A 228 32.70 22.12 -60.09
CA PHE A 228 31.28 22.09 -60.49
C PHE A 228 30.27 21.96 -59.33
N SER A 229 30.70 22.11 -58.08
CA SER A 229 29.88 21.86 -56.87
C SER A 229 28.61 22.72 -56.73
N GLY A 230 28.50 23.86 -57.41
CA GLY A 230 27.33 24.76 -57.28
C GLY A 230 26.01 24.22 -57.84
N PHE A 231 26.04 23.32 -58.84
CA PHE A 231 24.81 22.77 -59.45
C PHE A 231 24.30 21.50 -58.73
N ASP A 232 25.18 20.82 -58.00
CA ASP A 232 24.86 19.58 -57.29
C ASP A 232 24.38 19.84 -55.85
N VAL A 233 24.68 21.03 -55.29
CA VAL A 233 24.23 21.46 -53.96
C VAL A 233 22.72 21.51 -53.84
N LYS A 234 21.98 21.89 -54.90
CA LYS A 234 20.50 21.93 -54.87
C LYS A 234 19.87 20.53 -54.85
N LYS A 235 20.42 19.59 -55.63
CA LYS A 235 20.02 18.17 -55.61
C LYS A 235 20.46 17.47 -54.32
N LYS A 236 21.62 17.82 -53.77
CA LYS A 236 22.10 17.37 -52.45
C LYS A 236 21.20 17.92 -51.33
N LEU A 237 20.79 19.20 -51.39
CA LEU A 237 19.84 19.80 -50.45
C LEU A 237 18.43 19.16 -50.52
N GLU A 238 17.90 18.89 -51.71
CA GLU A 238 16.62 18.19 -51.85
C GLU A 238 16.68 16.76 -51.31
N LYS A 239 17.74 16.00 -51.62
CA LYS A 239 17.94 14.64 -51.08
C LYS A 239 18.14 14.65 -49.57
N THR A 240 18.90 15.61 -49.02
CA THR A 240 19.07 15.77 -47.58
C THR A 240 17.76 16.20 -46.91
N GLY A 241 16.97 17.07 -47.53
CA GLY A 241 15.64 17.45 -47.04
C GLY A 241 14.65 16.29 -46.98
N GLU A 242 14.62 15.41 -47.98
CA GLU A 242 13.81 14.18 -47.94
C GLU A 242 14.29 13.18 -46.88
N HIS A 243 15.61 13.06 -46.67
CA HIS A 243 16.16 12.20 -45.61
C HIS A 243 15.84 12.77 -44.23
N VAL A 244 15.99 14.08 -44.03
CA VAL A 244 15.59 14.77 -42.79
C VAL A 244 14.11 14.56 -42.53
N LYS A 245 13.24 14.72 -43.54
CA LYS A 245 11.79 14.51 -43.39
C LYS A 245 11.44 13.08 -42.98
N LYS A 246 12.10 12.07 -43.56
CA LYS A 246 11.94 10.66 -43.15
C LYS A 246 12.43 10.40 -41.73
N GLN A 247 13.50 11.06 -41.29
CA GLN A 247 13.98 10.97 -39.91
C GLN A 247 13.03 11.68 -38.95
N THR A 248 12.52 12.88 -39.28
CA THR A 248 11.50 13.60 -38.52
C THR A 248 10.26 12.73 -38.29
N GLU A 249 9.80 12.01 -39.32
CA GLU A 249 8.66 11.09 -39.21
C GLU A 249 8.97 9.87 -38.30
N TYR A 250 10.18 9.31 -38.41
CA TYR A 250 10.67 8.25 -37.50
C TYR A 250 10.74 8.71 -36.04
N PHE A 251 11.32 9.88 -35.76
CA PHE A 251 11.40 10.43 -34.40
C PHE A 251 10.02 10.78 -33.86
N LYS A 252 9.09 11.23 -34.70
CA LYS A 252 7.70 11.50 -34.30
C LYS A 252 6.96 10.22 -33.91
N GLU A 253 7.11 9.15 -34.68
CA GLU A 253 6.52 7.84 -34.34
C GLU A 253 7.15 7.29 -33.06
N LYS A 254 8.48 7.36 -32.93
CA LYS A 254 9.21 6.90 -31.74
C LYS A 254 8.86 7.72 -30.49
N SER A 255 8.68 9.03 -30.62
CA SER A 255 8.25 9.93 -29.53
C SER A 255 6.90 9.51 -28.95
N LYS A 256 5.95 9.13 -29.81
CA LYS A 256 4.65 8.59 -29.37
C LYS A 256 4.81 7.31 -28.57
N SER A 257 5.68 6.38 -29.01
CA SER A 257 5.95 5.15 -28.26
C SER A 257 6.65 5.42 -26.93
N ILE A 258 7.61 6.36 -26.89
CA ILE A 258 8.27 6.80 -25.67
C ILE A 258 7.27 7.37 -24.67
N ALA A 259 6.32 8.20 -25.11
CA ALA A 259 5.26 8.71 -24.26
C ALA A 259 4.42 7.58 -23.64
N VAL A 260 4.06 6.56 -24.41
CA VAL A 260 3.33 5.39 -23.91
C VAL A 260 4.16 4.62 -22.87
N TRP A 261 5.43 4.32 -23.15
CA TRP A 261 6.30 3.61 -22.22
C TRP A 261 6.57 4.40 -20.94
N THR A 262 6.70 5.73 -21.04
CA THR A 262 6.79 6.64 -19.89
C THR A 262 5.52 6.55 -19.05
N LEU A 263 4.33 6.62 -19.65
CA LEU A 263 3.07 6.50 -18.91
C LEU A 263 2.93 5.13 -18.24
N GLN A 264 3.31 4.05 -18.93
CA GLN A 264 3.32 2.69 -18.38
C GLN A 264 4.28 2.56 -17.19
N LEU A 265 5.47 3.15 -17.29
CA LEU A 265 6.48 3.16 -16.24
C LEU A 265 6.01 3.96 -15.02
N ILE A 266 5.42 5.14 -15.26
CA ILE A 266 4.82 5.97 -14.20
C ILE A 266 3.70 5.20 -13.50
N ALA A 267 2.79 4.59 -14.26
CA ALA A 267 1.70 3.80 -13.72
C ALA A 267 2.25 2.63 -12.90
N GLY A 268 3.18 1.85 -13.46
CA GLY A 268 3.81 0.72 -12.77
C GLY A 268 4.39 1.12 -11.42
N TYR A 269 5.25 2.14 -11.39
CA TYR A 269 5.84 2.61 -10.13
C TYR A 269 4.81 3.19 -9.17
N LEU A 270 3.82 3.95 -9.64
CA LEU A 270 2.78 4.52 -8.78
C LEU A 270 1.98 3.41 -8.10
N PHE A 271 1.63 2.36 -8.86
CA PHE A 271 0.88 1.23 -8.34
C PHE A 271 1.69 0.40 -7.34
N ASP A 272 2.95 0.08 -7.67
CA ASP A 272 3.83 -0.73 -6.81
C ASP A 272 4.24 -0.03 -5.52
N SER A 273 4.50 1.27 -5.61
CA SER A 273 5.08 2.03 -4.50
C SER A 273 4.01 2.57 -3.54
N ILE A 274 2.83 2.91 -4.05
CA ILE A 274 1.81 3.66 -3.30
C ILE A 274 0.46 2.95 -3.34
N VAL A 275 -0.11 2.72 -4.51
CA VAL A 275 -1.52 2.30 -4.60
C VAL A 275 -1.72 0.94 -3.96
N PHE A 276 -0.96 -0.08 -4.36
CA PHE A 276 -1.16 -1.43 -3.82
C PHE A 276 -0.89 -1.50 -2.31
N PRO A 277 0.27 -1.05 -1.78
CA PRO A 277 0.52 -1.11 -0.34
C PRO A 277 -0.56 -0.39 0.49
N VAL A 278 -0.99 0.80 0.06
CA VAL A 278 -2.00 1.58 0.79
C VAL A 278 -3.37 0.92 0.71
N THR A 279 -3.80 0.43 -0.45
CA THR A 279 -5.09 -0.25 -0.61
C THR A 279 -5.16 -1.50 0.27
N PHE A 280 -4.13 -2.35 0.24
CA PHE A 280 -4.09 -3.54 1.10
C PHE A 280 -4.00 -3.18 2.58
N PHE A 281 -3.25 -2.14 2.94
CA PHE A 281 -3.18 -1.66 4.32
C PHE A 281 -4.55 -1.24 4.84
N ILE A 282 -5.31 -0.43 4.08
CA ILE A 282 -6.65 0.02 4.48
C ILE A 282 -7.59 -1.18 4.62
N LEU A 283 -7.59 -2.09 3.64
CA LEU A 283 -8.45 -3.27 3.66
C LEU A 283 -8.16 -4.14 4.89
N LEU A 284 -6.89 -4.48 5.12
CA LEU A 284 -6.47 -5.30 6.25
C LEU A 284 -6.69 -4.60 7.59
N PHE A 285 -6.50 -3.28 7.66
CA PHE A 285 -6.79 -2.49 8.85
C PHE A 285 -8.27 -2.55 9.21
N VAL A 286 -9.17 -2.35 8.24
CA VAL A 286 -10.62 -2.41 8.46
C VAL A 286 -11.04 -3.80 8.95
N VAL A 287 -10.56 -4.86 8.30
CA VAL A 287 -10.85 -6.25 8.69
C VAL A 287 -10.33 -6.55 10.10
N THR A 288 -9.09 -6.19 10.39
CA THR A 288 -8.45 -6.43 11.69
C THR A 288 -9.17 -5.66 12.80
N LYS A 289 -9.49 -4.39 12.56
CA LYS A 289 -10.24 -3.56 13.52
C LYS A 289 -11.63 -4.13 13.76
N ALA A 290 -12.36 -4.54 12.71
CA ALA A 290 -13.68 -5.14 12.84
C ALA A 290 -13.64 -6.45 13.64
N ALA A 291 -12.67 -7.32 13.37
CA ALA A 291 -12.47 -8.56 14.11
C ALA A 291 -12.17 -8.31 15.59
N LEU A 292 -11.29 -7.36 15.90
CA LEU A 292 -10.96 -7.00 17.28
C LEU A 292 -12.14 -6.34 17.99
N LEU A 293 -12.90 -5.47 17.32
CA LEU A 293 -14.13 -4.88 17.88
C LEU A 293 -15.14 -5.97 18.23
N TYR A 294 -15.35 -6.95 17.33
CA TYR A 294 -16.21 -8.09 17.59
C TYR A 294 -15.77 -8.86 18.85
N MET A 295 -14.48 -9.18 18.97
CA MET A 295 -13.93 -9.87 20.14
C MET A 295 -14.04 -9.07 21.44
N PHE A 296 -13.87 -7.75 21.40
CA PHE A 296 -13.92 -6.89 22.60
C PHE A 296 -15.35 -6.50 22.98
N GLU A 297 -16.30 -6.38 22.05
CA GLU A 297 -17.66 -5.89 22.29
C GLU A 297 -18.74 -6.96 22.53
N GLU A 298 -18.43 -8.26 22.49
CA GLU A 298 -19.39 -9.35 22.80
C GLU A 298 -20.19 -9.15 24.12
N ARG A 299 -19.67 -8.35 25.07
CA ARG A 299 -20.41 -7.99 26.29
C ARG A 299 -21.52 -6.95 26.14
N LYS A 300 -21.41 -6.00 25.21
CA LYS A 300 -22.42 -4.94 25.05
C LYS A 300 -23.71 -5.49 24.44
N GLN A 301 -23.59 -6.42 23.49
CA GLN A 301 -24.76 -7.07 22.90
C GLN A 301 -25.45 -8.05 23.86
N GLN A 302 -24.71 -8.74 24.73
CA GLN A 302 -25.32 -9.58 25.77
C GLN A 302 -26.03 -8.75 26.85
N SER A 303 -25.45 -7.63 27.30
CA SER A 303 -26.15 -6.77 28.28
C SER A 303 -27.38 -6.10 27.66
N LEU A 304 -27.31 -5.62 26.41
CA LEU A 304 -28.48 -5.04 25.74
C LEU A 304 -29.59 -6.07 25.50
N LYS A 305 -29.25 -7.30 25.10
CA LYS A 305 -30.26 -8.37 24.99
C LYS A 305 -30.87 -8.72 26.34
N GLN A 306 -30.09 -8.73 27.41
CA GLN A 306 -30.58 -8.97 28.77
C GLN A 306 -31.43 -7.81 29.29
N ASP A 307 -31.04 -6.57 29.05
CA ASP A 307 -31.79 -5.36 29.44
C ASP A 307 -33.10 -5.24 28.65
N VAL A 308 -33.10 -5.56 27.35
CA VAL A 308 -34.30 -5.61 26.52
C VAL A 308 -35.21 -6.77 26.94
N ALA A 309 -34.66 -7.95 27.22
CA ALA A 309 -35.44 -9.08 27.74
C ALA A 309 -36.09 -8.74 29.09
N ALA A 310 -35.35 -8.10 30.00
CA ALA A 310 -35.87 -7.65 31.29
C ALA A 310 -36.95 -6.58 31.15
N LEU A 311 -36.83 -5.67 30.18
CA LEU A 311 -37.86 -4.66 29.88
C LEU A 311 -39.13 -5.31 29.29
N VAL A 312 -38.98 -6.30 28.41
CA VAL A 312 -40.11 -7.04 27.83
C VAL A 312 -40.84 -7.85 28.90
N GLU A 313 -40.12 -8.55 29.77
CA GLU A 313 -40.68 -9.32 30.89
C GLU A 313 -41.36 -8.40 31.93
N GLY A 314 -40.78 -7.21 32.18
CA GLY A 314 -41.39 -6.16 33.00
C GLY A 314 -42.68 -5.56 32.40
N LEU A 315 -42.76 -5.46 31.08
CA LEU A 315 -43.96 -5.02 30.35
C LEU A 315 -45.05 -6.08 30.37
N GLU A 316 -44.71 -7.36 30.15
CA GLU A 316 -45.67 -8.47 30.20
C GLU A 316 -46.27 -8.64 31.60
N THR A 317 -45.46 -8.55 32.65
CA THR A 317 -45.93 -8.61 34.03
C THR A 317 -46.85 -7.43 34.38
N SER A 318 -46.51 -6.23 33.93
CA SER A 318 -47.33 -5.03 34.11
C SER A 318 -48.68 -5.13 33.39
N LEU A 319 -48.70 -5.71 32.19
CA LEU A 319 -49.92 -5.94 31.41
C LEU A 319 -50.82 -7.00 32.06
N ARG A 320 -50.25 -8.12 32.51
CA ARG A 320 -50.98 -9.16 33.27
C ARG A 320 -51.59 -8.62 34.57
N GLN A 321 -50.87 -7.76 35.29
CA GLN A 321 -51.40 -7.13 36.51
C GLN A 321 -52.56 -6.16 36.21
N LYS A 322 -52.56 -5.53 35.03
CA LYS A 322 -53.63 -4.64 34.57
C LYS A 322 -54.88 -5.40 34.12
N GLU A 323 -54.73 -6.59 33.55
CA GLU A 323 -55.84 -7.49 33.21
C GLU A 323 -56.48 -8.14 34.45
N GLY A 324 -55.68 -8.53 35.45
CA GLY A 324 -56.18 -9.04 36.73
C GLY A 324 -57.00 -8.03 37.56
N ARG A 325 -56.88 -6.73 37.28
CA ARG A 325 -57.66 -5.65 37.93
C ARG A 325 -58.96 -5.27 37.21
N ARG A 326 -59.40 -6.02 36.20
CA ARG A 326 -60.77 -5.89 35.66
C ARG A 326 -61.70 -7.00 36.14
N PRO A 327 -62.17 -6.94 37.40
CA PRO A 327 -63.55 -7.33 37.63
C PRO A 327 -64.20 -6.47 38.72
N LEU A 328 -64.71 -5.27 38.41
CA LEU A 328 -65.67 -4.61 39.31
C LEU A 328 -66.58 -3.57 38.64
N ARG A 329 -66.21 -2.97 37.50
CA ARG A 329 -67.08 -2.00 36.82
C ARG A 329 -68.29 -2.60 36.08
N LEU A 330 -68.29 -3.90 35.77
CA LEU A 330 -69.46 -4.56 35.14
C LEU A 330 -70.51 -5.08 36.14
N LYS A 331 -70.19 -5.22 37.44
CA LYS A 331 -71.19 -5.58 38.46
C LYS A 331 -72.08 -4.39 38.87
N MET A 332 -71.58 -3.16 38.76
CA MET A 332 -72.36 -1.97 39.12
C MET A 332 -73.43 -1.61 38.06
N LEU A 333 -73.16 -1.88 36.78
CA LEU A 333 -74.13 -1.66 35.69
C LEU A 333 -75.26 -2.70 35.62
N ARG A 334 -75.08 -3.90 36.19
CA ARG A 334 -76.17 -4.89 36.32
C ARG A 334 -77.11 -4.62 37.51
N ARG A 335 -76.68 -3.86 38.52
CA ARG A 335 -77.54 -3.45 39.65
C ARG A 335 -78.50 -2.32 39.28
N PHE A 336 -78.10 -1.40 38.39
CA PHE A 336 -78.97 -0.31 37.94
C PHE A 336 -80.11 -0.75 37.00
N ARG A 337 -80.00 -1.91 36.34
CA ARG A 337 -81.07 -2.44 35.46
C ARG A 337 -82.17 -3.22 36.19
N ARG A 338 -82.00 -3.55 37.48
CA ARG A 338 -83.04 -4.23 38.29
C ARG A 338 -83.88 -3.29 39.15
N LEU A 339 -83.54 -2.00 39.21
CA LEU A 339 -84.30 -0.97 39.93
C LEU A 339 -85.24 -0.16 39.01
N ARG A 340 -85.40 -0.58 37.75
CA ARG A 340 -86.23 0.10 36.74
C ARG A 340 -87.27 -0.82 36.09
N ARG A 341 -87.61 -1.92 36.76
CA ARG A 341 -88.80 -2.74 36.47
C ARG A 341 -89.63 -2.84 37.72
#